data_AF-A0A8S2FY37-F1
#
_entry.id   AF-A0A8S2FY37-F1
#
_cell.length_a   1.000
_cell.length_b   1.000
_cell.length_c   1.000
_cell.angle_alpha   90.00
_cell.angle_beta   90.00
_cell.angle_gamma   90.00
#
_symmetry.space_group_name_H-M   'P 1'
#
loop_
_entity.id
_entity.type
_entity.pdbx_description
1 polymer ?
#
loop_
_entity_poly.entity_id
_entity_poly.type
_entity_poly.pdbx_seq_one_letter_code
_entity_poly.pdbx_strand_id
1 'polypeptide(L)'
;TECYFPSNYYDSGLIGAQVDQFVLKDLIQIKAPELYRHFENIEVEITSLTLNWFMAVFIDTVPFETLLRIWDCFLLEGPKVLFRFAVALLIMNRDSIITKTDTISMMKQIKDSAKNLFDVESLFKIAFEDLKPFARRKDIAVKQAYYTKMLTEKILKRQLSFTNAFTNQDYVFPEINPCTCTLDCATVVSGGLLWMVFGSQFECRIFEVNIERGIMVDLELTYNSRAYCMNCIRSNLVLVGTLSGTLIGYSVENRNIQWATQLSSSVVCITHSTKEELTRAYCGLSDGSLAILE
;
A
#
# COMPACT_ATOMS: atom_id res chain seq x y z
N THR A 1 9.20 23.64 -4.09
CA THR A 1 8.66 22.55 -4.94
C THR A 1 7.14 22.60 -5.07
N GLU A 2 6.41 23.20 -4.12
CA GLU A 2 4.94 23.37 -4.14
C GLU A 2 4.37 24.19 -5.32
N CYS A 3 5.18 24.99 -6.03
CA CYS A 3 4.68 25.82 -7.15
C CYS A 3 4.55 25.07 -8.49
N TYR A 4 5.27 23.95 -8.68
CA TYR A 4 5.30 23.24 -9.97
C TYR A 4 4.38 22.02 -10.02
N PHE A 5 4.16 21.37 -8.88
CA PHE A 5 3.34 20.16 -8.77
C PHE A 5 2.13 20.41 -7.87
N PRO A 6 0.97 19.80 -8.15
CA PRO A 6 -0.19 19.90 -7.28
C PRO A 6 0.04 19.20 -5.94
N SER A 7 -0.75 19.56 -4.92
CA SER A 7 -0.62 19.02 -3.56
C SER A 7 -0.76 17.49 -3.48
N ASN A 8 -1.49 16.89 -4.41
CA ASN A 8 -1.71 15.44 -4.51
C ASN A 8 -0.64 14.70 -5.33
N TYR A 9 0.49 15.35 -5.66
CA TYR A 9 1.53 14.72 -6.47
C TYR A 9 2.47 13.84 -5.63
N TYR A 10 2.82 14.30 -4.42
CA TYR A 10 3.73 13.63 -3.48
C TYR A 10 3.00 13.13 -2.22
N ASP A 11 1.67 12.99 -2.27
CA ASP A 11 0.90 12.42 -1.18
C ASP A 11 1.07 10.89 -1.09
N SER A 12 0.51 10.27 -0.05
CA SER A 12 0.57 8.81 0.12
C SER A 12 -0.13 8.03 -1.00
N GLY A 13 -1.02 8.66 -1.75
CA GLY A 13 -1.72 8.06 -2.90
C GLY A 13 -0.98 8.20 -4.22
N LEU A 14 -0.02 9.13 -4.31
CA LEU A 14 0.72 9.50 -5.52
C LEU A 14 -0.20 9.72 -6.73
N ILE A 15 -1.41 10.27 -6.51
CA ILE A 15 -2.44 10.37 -7.54
C ILE A 15 -1.93 11.24 -8.70
N GLY A 16 -1.34 12.39 -8.40
CA GLY A 16 -0.79 13.28 -9.42
C GLY A 16 0.32 12.62 -10.23
N ALA A 17 1.21 11.88 -9.57
CA ALA A 17 2.30 11.17 -10.24
C ALA A 17 1.78 10.05 -11.14
N GLN A 18 0.80 9.26 -10.69
CA GLN A 18 0.15 8.21 -11.50
C GLN A 18 -0.56 8.80 -12.72
N VAL A 19 -1.25 9.93 -12.55
CA VAL A 19 -1.92 10.67 -13.63
C VAL A 19 -0.93 11.06 -14.72
N ASP A 20 0.25 11.55 -14.35
CA ASP A 20 1.29 11.90 -15.32
C ASP A 20 1.78 10.68 -16.11
N GLN A 21 1.78 9.48 -15.53
CA GLN A 21 2.16 8.28 -16.27
C GLN A 21 1.12 7.91 -17.34
N PHE A 22 -0.18 8.10 -17.07
CA PHE A 22 -1.22 7.92 -18.10
C PHE A 22 -1.07 8.95 -19.23
N VAL A 23 -0.80 10.21 -18.89
CA VAL A 23 -0.56 11.26 -19.89
C VAL A 23 0.70 10.97 -20.71
N LEU A 24 1.76 10.46 -20.09
CA LEU A 24 2.97 10.04 -20.79
C LEU A 24 2.67 8.88 -21.75
N LYS A 25 1.90 7.87 -21.31
CA LYS A 25 1.50 6.73 -22.15
C LYS A 25 0.77 7.21 -23.41
N ASP A 26 -0.17 8.13 -23.28
CA ASP A 26 -0.85 8.79 -24.41
C ASP A 26 0.13 9.51 -25.36
N LEU A 27 1.10 10.23 -24.80
CA LEU A 27 2.07 10.98 -25.60
C LEU A 27 3.00 10.03 -26.35
N ILE A 28 3.41 8.92 -25.76
CA ILE A 28 4.18 7.86 -26.42
C ILE A 28 3.35 7.26 -27.56
N GLN A 29 2.06 6.97 -27.34
CA GLN A 29 1.17 6.47 -28.39
C GLN A 29 1.09 7.40 -29.60
N ILE A 30 1.05 8.71 -29.36
CA ILE A 30 0.95 9.71 -30.43
C ILE A 30 2.30 9.95 -31.11
N LYS A 31 3.40 10.04 -30.36
CA LYS A 31 4.72 10.47 -30.86
C LYS A 31 5.65 9.34 -31.26
N ALA A 32 5.47 8.16 -30.68
CA ALA A 32 6.26 6.98 -30.98
C ALA A 32 5.35 5.72 -31.04
N PRO A 33 4.41 5.66 -32.00
CA PRO A 33 3.41 4.60 -32.07
C PRO A 33 4.02 3.20 -32.23
N GLU A 34 5.18 3.09 -32.88
CA GLU A 34 5.92 1.83 -33.00
C GLU A 34 6.41 1.31 -31.64
N LEU A 35 7.00 2.19 -30.82
CA LEU A 35 7.42 1.85 -29.46
C LEU A 35 6.22 1.50 -28.59
N TYR A 36 5.14 2.27 -28.70
CA TYR A 36 3.90 1.99 -27.98
C TYR A 36 3.37 0.58 -28.29
N ARG A 37 3.26 0.23 -29.59
CA ARG A 37 2.82 -1.11 -30.01
C ARG A 37 3.76 -2.20 -29.50
N HIS A 38 5.07 -1.95 -29.51
CA HIS A 38 6.05 -2.90 -29.00
C HIS A 38 5.90 -3.14 -27.49
N PHE A 39 5.66 -2.08 -26.72
CA PHE A 39 5.39 -2.18 -25.28
C PHE A 39 4.12 -2.96 -24.99
N GLU A 40 3.04 -2.73 -25.75
CA GLU A 40 1.79 -3.47 -25.59
C GLU A 40 1.95 -4.94 -26.00
N ASN A 41 2.70 -5.24 -27.06
CA ASN A 41 2.93 -6.62 -27.53
C ASN A 41 3.71 -7.47 -26.52
N ILE A 42 4.60 -6.86 -25.74
CA ILE A 42 5.42 -7.55 -24.72
C ILE A 42 4.79 -7.36 -23.32
N GLU A 43 3.63 -6.70 -23.24
CA GLU A 43 2.92 -6.40 -21.99
C GLU A 43 3.80 -5.70 -20.95
N VAL A 44 4.69 -4.80 -21.39
CA VAL A 44 5.62 -4.08 -20.52
C VAL A 44 4.96 -2.84 -19.93
N GLU A 45 4.83 -2.81 -18.61
CA GLU A 45 4.39 -1.62 -17.89
C GLU A 45 5.54 -0.61 -17.72
N ILE A 46 5.76 0.22 -18.76
CA ILE A 46 6.81 1.25 -18.77
C ILE A 46 6.67 2.28 -17.63
N THR A 47 5.43 2.48 -17.16
CA THR A 47 5.06 3.32 -16.02
C THR A 47 5.94 3.08 -14.79
N SER A 48 6.31 1.81 -14.54
CA SER A 48 7.15 1.44 -13.40
C SER A 48 8.56 2.04 -13.45
N LEU A 49 9.07 2.35 -14.66
CA LEU A 49 10.37 3.01 -14.84
C LEU A 49 10.22 4.53 -14.83
N THR A 50 9.27 5.03 -15.61
CA THR A 50 9.10 6.46 -15.87
C THR A 50 8.51 7.21 -14.68
N LEU A 51 7.86 6.50 -13.74
CA LEU A 51 7.41 7.09 -12.48
C LEU A 51 8.58 7.70 -11.70
N ASN A 52 9.71 6.97 -11.57
CA ASN A 52 10.89 7.49 -10.87
C ASN A 52 11.49 8.71 -11.60
N TRP A 53 11.49 8.72 -12.93
CA TRP A 53 12.00 9.84 -13.72
C TRP A 53 11.23 11.13 -13.41
N PHE A 54 9.93 11.03 -13.20
CA PHE A 54 9.07 12.18 -12.92
C PHE A 54 9.13 12.58 -11.45
N MET A 55 9.04 11.62 -10.54
CA MET A 55 9.07 11.86 -9.09
C MET A 55 10.36 12.54 -8.66
N ALA A 56 11.49 12.09 -9.21
CA ALA A 56 12.81 12.63 -8.92
C ALA A 56 13.28 13.68 -9.94
N VAL A 57 12.44 14.12 -10.89
CA VAL A 57 12.79 15.12 -11.91
C VAL A 57 14.12 14.77 -12.63
N PHE A 58 14.25 13.50 -13.02
CA PHE A 58 15.42 12.86 -13.65
C PHE A 58 16.69 12.76 -12.79
N ILE A 59 16.67 13.13 -11.50
CA ILE A 59 17.78 12.87 -10.57
C ILE A 59 18.10 11.37 -10.58
N ASP A 60 19.40 11.05 -10.55
CA ASP A 60 19.98 9.69 -10.58
C ASP A 60 19.52 8.80 -11.75
N THR A 61 18.87 9.39 -12.75
CA THR A 61 18.38 8.69 -13.94
C THR A 61 19.31 8.88 -15.14
N VAL A 62 19.82 10.10 -15.31
CA VAL A 62 20.68 10.53 -16.43
C VAL A 62 22.00 11.09 -15.90
N PRO A 63 23.05 11.21 -16.73
CA PRO A 63 24.29 11.88 -16.34
C PRO A 63 24.04 13.30 -15.84
N PHE A 64 24.87 13.76 -14.89
CA PHE A 64 24.68 15.06 -14.24
C PHE A 64 24.66 16.24 -15.22
N GLU A 65 25.50 16.21 -16.26
CA GLU A 65 25.51 17.25 -17.30
C GLU A 65 24.17 17.34 -18.03
N THR A 66 23.60 16.19 -18.41
CA THR A 66 22.29 16.09 -19.06
C THR A 66 21.17 16.53 -18.11
N LEU A 67 21.26 16.17 -16.84
CA LEU A 67 20.30 16.56 -15.81
C LEU A 67 20.20 18.10 -15.70
N LEU A 68 21.33 18.80 -15.61
CA LEU A 68 21.35 20.27 -15.52
C LEU A 68 20.65 20.93 -16.71
N ARG A 69 20.85 20.39 -17.92
CA ARG A 69 20.24 20.91 -19.14
C ARG A 69 18.73 20.67 -19.17
N ILE A 70 18.27 19.51 -18.71
CA ILE A 70 16.84 19.25 -18.52
C ILE A 70 16.24 20.23 -17.49
N TRP A 71 16.97 20.52 -16.42
CA TRP A 71 16.55 21.43 -15.36
C TRP A 71 16.45 22.89 -15.82
N ASP A 72 17.39 23.37 -16.63
CA ASP A 72 17.32 24.70 -17.24
C ASP A 72 15.98 24.87 -17.99
N CYS A 73 15.59 23.87 -18.78
CA CYS A 73 14.33 23.87 -19.49
C CYS A 73 13.13 23.72 -18.55
N PHE A 74 13.21 22.86 -17.54
CA PHE A 74 12.13 22.63 -16.58
C PHE A 74 11.80 23.90 -15.79
N LEU A 75 12.82 24.64 -15.33
CA LEU A 75 12.64 25.89 -14.60
C LEU A 75 12.05 27.01 -15.48
N LEU A 76 12.34 26.99 -16.79
CA LEU A 76 11.83 27.97 -17.75
C LEU A 76 10.40 27.65 -18.24
N GLU A 77 10.15 26.41 -18.66
CA GLU A 77 8.92 26.00 -19.36
C GLU A 77 7.95 25.21 -18.46
N GLY A 78 8.39 24.75 -17.30
CA GLY A 78 7.61 24.00 -16.31
C GLY A 78 7.52 22.48 -16.58
N PRO A 79 6.60 21.77 -15.87
CA PRO A 79 6.55 20.31 -15.83
C PRO A 79 6.34 19.60 -17.16
N LYS A 80 5.77 20.28 -18.16
CA LYS A 80 5.59 19.72 -19.51
C LYS A 80 6.91 19.24 -20.14
N VAL A 81 8.04 19.79 -19.69
CA VAL A 81 9.39 19.44 -20.15
C VAL A 81 9.75 17.99 -19.80
N LEU A 82 9.28 17.48 -18.66
CA LEU A 82 9.54 16.10 -18.24
C LEU A 82 8.97 15.10 -19.25
N PHE A 83 7.74 15.33 -19.71
CA PHE A 83 7.12 14.54 -20.77
C PHE A 83 7.89 14.59 -22.08
N ARG A 84 8.36 15.79 -22.46
CA ARG A 84 9.10 15.99 -23.70
C ARG A 84 10.40 15.20 -23.71
N PHE A 85 11.20 15.32 -22.65
CA PHE A 85 12.47 14.59 -22.54
C PHE A 85 12.27 13.08 -22.34
N ALA A 86 11.24 12.65 -21.62
CA ALA A 86 10.92 11.22 -21.49
C ALA A 86 10.63 10.60 -22.86
N VAL A 87 9.79 11.24 -23.68
CA VAL A 87 9.49 10.77 -25.05
C VAL A 87 10.73 10.85 -25.95
N ALA A 88 11.51 11.93 -25.87
CA ALA A 88 12.72 12.09 -26.67
C ALA A 88 13.77 11.00 -26.36
N LEU A 89 13.98 10.68 -25.08
CA LEU A 89 14.89 9.63 -24.64
C LEU A 89 14.48 8.27 -25.21
N LEU A 90 13.20 7.94 -25.18
CA LEU A 90 12.67 6.71 -25.76
C LEU A 90 12.85 6.65 -27.28
N ILE A 91 12.58 7.75 -27.99
CA ILE A 91 12.76 7.83 -29.44
C ILE A 91 14.23 7.70 -29.83
N MET A 92 15.13 8.36 -29.10
CA MET A 92 16.57 8.30 -29.36
C MET A 92 17.14 6.89 -29.26
N ASN A 93 16.54 6.05 -28.40
CA ASN A 93 16.95 4.67 -28.17
C ASN A 93 16.02 3.65 -28.85
N ARG A 94 15.18 4.08 -29.80
CA ARG A 94 14.12 3.28 -30.40
C ARG A 94 14.63 1.92 -30.92
N ASP A 95 15.65 1.93 -31.76
CA ASP A 95 16.13 0.72 -32.45
C ASP A 95 16.67 -0.32 -31.47
N SER A 96 17.34 0.14 -30.41
CA SER A 96 17.82 -0.73 -29.33
C SER A 96 16.69 -1.33 -28.49
N ILE A 97 15.59 -0.59 -28.32
CA ILE A 97 14.41 -1.04 -27.55
C ILE A 97 13.59 -2.05 -28.36
N ILE A 98 13.31 -1.76 -29.64
CA ILE A 98 12.50 -2.64 -30.51
C ILE A 98 13.15 -4.01 -30.71
N THR A 99 14.48 -4.08 -30.66
CA THR A 99 15.22 -5.34 -30.80
C THR A 99 15.01 -6.29 -29.62
N LYS A 100 14.55 -5.80 -28.45
CA LYS A 100 14.33 -6.64 -27.27
C LYS A 100 12.93 -7.26 -27.29
N THR A 101 12.85 -8.57 -27.13
CA THR A 101 11.59 -9.34 -27.12
C THR A 101 11.12 -9.72 -25.72
N ASP A 102 11.96 -9.52 -24.70
CA ASP A 102 11.71 -9.90 -23.31
C ASP A 102 11.56 -8.67 -22.41
N THR A 103 10.62 -8.74 -21.46
CA THR A 103 10.27 -7.65 -20.54
C THR A 103 11.46 -7.18 -19.70
N ILE A 104 12.20 -8.12 -19.10
CA ILE A 104 13.34 -7.78 -18.22
C ILE A 104 14.45 -7.13 -19.04
N SER A 105 14.75 -7.72 -20.20
CA SER A 105 15.78 -7.23 -21.12
C SER A 105 15.45 -5.84 -21.65
N MET A 106 14.18 -5.57 -21.98
CA MET A 106 13.72 -4.26 -22.43
C MET A 106 13.79 -3.22 -21.32
N MET A 107 13.28 -3.53 -20.12
CA MET A 107 13.34 -2.60 -18.99
C MET A 107 14.79 -2.27 -18.62
N LYS A 108 15.69 -3.25 -18.66
CA LYS A 108 17.11 -3.04 -18.47
C LYS A 108 17.70 -2.14 -19.55
N GLN A 109 17.38 -2.39 -20.82
CA GLN A 109 17.85 -1.56 -21.93
C GLN A 109 17.41 -0.10 -21.77
N ILE A 110 16.16 0.16 -21.40
CA ILE A 110 15.65 1.52 -21.17
C ILE A 110 16.40 2.21 -20.02
N LYS A 111 16.64 1.49 -18.91
CA LYS A 111 17.43 2.01 -17.78
C LYS A 111 18.87 2.33 -18.19
N ASP A 112 19.52 1.43 -18.92
CA ASP A 112 20.91 1.59 -19.35
C ASP A 112 21.03 2.74 -20.38
N SER A 113 20.06 2.87 -21.29
CA SER A 113 19.96 3.98 -22.23
C SER A 113 19.79 5.33 -21.53
N ALA A 114 19.02 5.41 -20.44
CA ALA A 114 18.88 6.63 -19.67
C ALA A 114 20.19 7.00 -18.93
N LYS A 115 20.86 6.01 -18.34
CA LYS A 115 22.13 6.22 -17.62
C LYS A 115 23.27 6.66 -18.53
N ASN A 116 23.28 6.20 -19.79
CA ASN A 116 24.33 6.50 -20.77
C ASN A 116 23.96 7.67 -21.70
N LEU A 117 23.04 8.53 -21.27
CA LEU A 117 22.55 9.67 -22.05
C LEU A 117 23.54 10.84 -22.03
N PHE A 118 24.72 10.65 -22.61
CA PHE A 118 25.79 11.68 -22.67
C PHE A 118 25.64 12.62 -23.87
N ASP A 119 24.93 12.20 -24.93
CA ASP A 119 24.68 13.04 -26.10
C ASP A 119 23.48 13.96 -25.89
N VAL A 120 23.73 15.08 -25.19
CA VAL A 120 22.72 16.09 -24.88
C VAL A 120 22.22 16.79 -26.14
N GLU A 121 23.08 17.03 -27.12
CA GLU A 121 22.72 17.77 -28.34
C GLU A 121 21.71 16.99 -29.18
N SER A 122 21.94 15.69 -29.39
CA SER A 122 20.96 14.83 -30.08
C SER A 122 19.64 14.72 -29.31
N LEU A 123 19.71 14.61 -27.98
CA LEU A 123 18.51 14.59 -27.14
C LEU A 123 17.69 15.88 -27.31
N PHE A 124 18.34 17.04 -27.29
CA PHE A 124 17.69 18.34 -27.45
C PHE A 124 17.13 18.54 -28.85
N LYS A 125 17.85 18.09 -29.88
CA LYS A 125 17.37 18.08 -31.25
C LYS A 125 16.05 17.31 -31.36
N ILE A 126 16.00 16.08 -30.85
CA ILE A 126 14.76 15.28 -30.86
C ILE A 126 13.66 15.97 -30.03
N ALA A 127 14.01 16.44 -28.83
CA ALA A 127 13.07 17.04 -27.89
C ALA A 127 12.40 18.32 -28.44
N PHE A 128 13.17 19.20 -29.07
CA PHE A 128 12.73 20.54 -29.46
C PHE A 128 12.54 20.72 -30.96
N GLU A 129 13.13 19.89 -31.83
CA GLU A 129 12.96 19.98 -33.28
C GLU A 129 12.01 18.88 -33.77
N ASP A 130 12.38 17.62 -33.59
CA ASP A 130 11.67 16.48 -34.19
C ASP A 130 10.28 16.25 -33.57
N LEU A 131 10.11 16.56 -32.28
CA LEU A 131 8.82 16.39 -31.59
C LEU A 131 7.79 17.49 -31.88
N LYS A 132 8.12 18.54 -32.64
CA LYS A 132 7.19 19.64 -32.92
C LYS A 132 6.02 19.21 -33.83
N PRO A 133 4.78 19.67 -33.57
CA PRO A 133 4.34 20.40 -32.39
C PRO A 133 4.20 19.46 -31.18
N PHE A 134 4.73 19.86 -30.02
CA PHE A 134 4.51 19.13 -28.76
C PHE A 134 3.29 19.66 -28.01
N ALA A 135 2.66 18.81 -27.19
CA ALA A 135 1.46 19.17 -26.44
C ALA A 135 1.67 20.44 -25.59
N ARG A 136 0.71 21.37 -25.64
CA ARG A 136 0.79 22.60 -24.84
C ARG A 136 0.47 22.28 -23.39
N ARG A 137 0.89 23.18 -22.49
CA ARG A 137 0.60 23.06 -21.05
C ARG A 137 -0.91 22.92 -20.77
N LYS A 138 -1.75 23.60 -21.55
CA LYS A 138 -3.22 23.51 -21.44
C LYS A 138 -3.74 22.12 -21.82
N ASP A 139 -3.23 21.53 -22.91
CA ASP A 139 -3.67 20.22 -23.39
C ASP A 139 -3.29 19.11 -22.39
N ILE A 140 -2.07 19.20 -21.84
CA ILE A 140 -1.59 18.31 -20.78
C ILE A 140 -2.47 18.45 -19.54
N ALA A 141 -2.77 19.67 -19.10
CA ALA A 141 -3.62 19.92 -17.93
C ALA A 141 -5.04 19.36 -18.10
N VAL A 142 -5.62 19.45 -19.31
CA VAL A 142 -6.93 18.84 -19.61
C VAL A 142 -6.87 17.32 -19.43
N LYS A 143 -5.84 16.67 -19.95
CA LYS A 143 -5.66 15.22 -19.77
C LYS A 143 -5.41 14.84 -18.31
N GLN A 144 -4.59 15.60 -17.60
CA GLN A 144 -4.33 15.39 -16.17
C GLN A 144 -5.64 15.46 -15.36
N ALA A 145 -6.48 16.47 -15.62
CA ALA A 145 -7.78 16.60 -14.95
C ALA A 145 -8.72 15.42 -15.26
N TYR A 146 -8.73 14.94 -16.51
CA TYR A 146 -9.49 13.75 -16.91
C TYR A 146 -9.04 12.49 -16.16
N TYR A 147 -7.74 12.17 -16.19
CA TYR A 147 -7.22 10.98 -15.52
C TYR A 147 -7.30 11.07 -14.00
N THR A 148 -7.18 12.27 -13.43
CA THR A 148 -7.39 12.48 -11.98
C THR A 148 -8.79 12.04 -11.59
N LYS A 149 -9.83 12.51 -12.31
CA LYS A 149 -11.22 12.09 -12.05
C LYS A 149 -11.38 10.58 -12.18
N MET A 150 -10.87 9.99 -13.26
CA MET A 150 -10.96 8.54 -13.49
C MET A 150 -10.29 7.73 -12.37
N LEU A 151 -9.09 8.15 -11.91
CA LEU A 151 -8.35 7.43 -10.87
C LEU A 151 -9.04 7.57 -9.52
N THR A 152 -9.47 8.78 -9.15
CA THR A 152 -10.21 9.03 -7.92
C THR A 152 -11.51 8.24 -7.87
N GLU A 153 -12.27 8.16 -8.98
CA GLU A 153 -13.46 7.31 -9.07
C GLU A 153 -13.15 5.83 -8.89
N LYS A 154 -12.04 5.34 -9.46
CA LYS A 154 -11.61 3.94 -9.26
C LYS A 154 -11.22 3.64 -7.82
N ILE A 155 -10.50 4.55 -7.17
CA ILE A 155 -10.11 4.42 -5.75
C ILE A 155 -11.37 4.43 -4.88
N LEU A 156 -12.28 5.37 -5.13
CA LEU A 156 -13.54 5.46 -4.40
C LEU A 156 -14.40 4.22 -4.60
N LYS A 157 -14.52 3.69 -5.83
CA LYS A 157 -15.21 2.42 -6.10
C LYS A 157 -14.56 1.24 -5.37
N ARG A 158 -13.22 1.19 -5.30
CA ARG A 158 -12.50 0.16 -4.54
C ARG A 158 -12.79 0.26 -3.05
N GLN A 159 -12.76 1.48 -2.49
CA GLN A 159 -13.11 1.73 -1.10
C GLN A 159 -14.56 1.33 -0.83
N LEU A 160 -15.51 1.75 -1.66
CA LEU A 160 -16.91 1.35 -1.54
C LEU A 160 -17.11 -0.16 -1.70
N SER A 161 -16.41 -0.83 -2.63
CA SER A 161 -16.49 -2.28 -2.76
C SER A 161 -15.93 -3.01 -1.54
N PHE A 162 -14.89 -2.44 -0.91
CA PHE A 162 -14.35 -2.94 0.35
C PHE A 162 -15.36 -2.73 1.47
N THR A 163 -15.92 -1.53 1.62
CA THR A 163 -16.99 -1.22 2.60
C THR A 163 -18.21 -2.13 2.40
N ASN A 164 -18.68 -2.31 1.17
CA ASN A 164 -19.83 -3.15 0.83
C ASN A 164 -19.58 -4.65 1.06
N ALA A 165 -18.32 -5.11 1.01
CA ALA A 165 -17.97 -6.48 1.39
C ALA A 165 -18.06 -6.71 2.92
N PHE A 166 -18.00 -5.64 3.71
CA PHE A 166 -18.04 -5.69 5.18
C PHE A 166 -19.38 -5.25 5.78
N THR A 167 -20.33 -4.68 5.02
CA THR A 167 -21.61 -4.25 5.59
C THR A 167 -22.82 -4.54 4.73
N ASN A 168 -23.70 -5.38 5.29
CA ASN A 168 -25.15 -5.34 5.07
C ASN A 168 -25.85 -4.41 6.09
N GLN A 169 -25.10 -3.59 6.85
CA GLN A 169 -25.64 -2.55 7.72
C GLN A 169 -24.66 -1.38 7.82
N ASP A 170 -25.10 -0.19 7.42
CA ASP A 170 -24.33 1.06 7.44
C ASP A 170 -23.89 1.43 8.87
N TYR A 171 -22.63 1.19 9.20
CA TYR A 171 -22.00 1.81 10.36
C TYR A 171 -21.17 3.01 9.88
N VAL A 172 -21.70 4.21 10.13
CA VAL A 172 -20.94 5.47 10.00
C VAL A 172 -19.96 5.51 11.16
N PHE A 173 -18.66 5.37 10.89
CA PHE A 173 -17.63 5.61 11.90
C PHE A 173 -17.51 7.12 12.13
N PRO A 174 -17.82 7.65 13.33
CA PRO A 174 -17.50 9.04 13.65
C PRO A 174 -15.98 9.21 13.70
N GLU A 175 -15.47 10.40 13.36
CA GLU A 175 -14.05 10.73 13.50
C GLU A 175 -13.61 10.51 14.96
N ILE A 176 -12.86 9.44 15.20
CA ILE A 176 -12.36 9.10 16.53
C ILE A 176 -11.06 9.87 16.74
N ASN A 177 -11.05 10.79 17.71
CA ASN A 177 -9.82 11.37 18.26
C ASN A 177 -8.84 10.22 18.59
N PRO A 178 -7.53 10.34 18.30
CA PRO A 178 -6.59 9.26 18.52
C PRO A 178 -6.56 8.85 20.00
N CYS A 179 -7.27 7.78 20.34
CA CYS A 179 -7.19 7.16 21.65
C CYS A 179 -5.78 6.58 21.81
N THR A 180 -5.19 6.74 23.00
CA THR A 180 -3.85 6.25 23.33
C THR A 180 -3.75 4.71 23.42
N CYS A 181 -4.85 3.99 23.24
CA CYS A 181 -4.94 2.54 23.33
C CYS A 181 -5.31 1.95 21.97
N THR A 182 -4.52 0.99 21.48
CA THR A 182 -4.80 0.27 20.23
C THR A 182 -5.64 -0.97 20.52
N LEU A 183 -6.60 -1.26 19.65
CA LEU A 183 -7.27 -2.56 19.64
C LEU A 183 -6.27 -3.61 19.17
N ASP A 184 -5.97 -4.59 20.02
CA ASP A 184 -4.96 -5.60 19.73
C ASP A 184 -5.59 -6.89 19.18
N CYS A 185 -6.60 -7.44 19.86
CA CYS A 185 -7.30 -8.64 19.43
C CYS A 185 -8.74 -8.69 19.95
N ALA A 186 -9.58 -9.53 19.34
CA ALA A 186 -10.97 -9.72 19.74
C ALA A 186 -11.41 -11.16 19.50
N THR A 187 -12.38 -11.65 20.28
CA THR A 187 -13.00 -12.97 20.10
C THR A 187 -14.49 -12.94 20.40
N VAL A 188 -15.24 -13.80 19.71
CA VAL A 188 -16.68 -13.99 19.98
C VAL A 188 -16.83 -15.04 21.07
N VAL A 189 -17.57 -14.70 22.13
CA VAL A 189 -17.75 -15.59 23.28
C VAL A 189 -19.03 -16.42 23.14
N SER A 190 -20.19 -15.79 22.95
CA SER A 190 -21.47 -16.41 22.55
C SER A 190 -22.58 -15.36 22.45
N GLY A 191 -23.66 -15.64 21.70
CA GLY A 191 -24.91 -14.86 21.78
C GLY A 191 -24.76 -13.35 21.52
N GLY A 192 -23.89 -12.95 20.58
CA GLY A 192 -23.65 -11.53 20.28
C GLY A 192 -22.74 -10.80 21.29
N LEU A 193 -22.10 -11.53 22.22
CA LEU A 193 -21.06 -10.99 23.10
C LEU A 193 -19.68 -11.15 22.45
N LEU A 194 -18.99 -10.03 22.33
CA LEU A 194 -17.63 -9.91 21.80
C LEU A 194 -16.71 -9.47 22.94
N TRP A 195 -15.59 -10.14 23.13
CA TRP A 195 -14.53 -9.65 24.01
C TRP A 195 -13.43 -9.03 23.18
N MET A 196 -12.94 -7.88 23.61
CA MET A 196 -11.93 -7.07 22.93
C MET A 196 -10.80 -6.76 23.90
N VAL A 197 -9.56 -6.86 23.45
CA VAL A 197 -8.41 -6.39 24.21
C VAL A 197 -7.91 -5.08 23.64
N PHE A 198 -7.88 -4.08 24.51
CA PHE A 198 -7.16 -2.84 24.25
C PHE A 198 -5.82 -2.88 24.96
N GLY A 199 -4.75 -2.73 24.20
CA GLY A 199 -3.40 -2.73 24.71
C GLY A 199 -2.74 -1.37 24.60
N SER A 200 -1.96 -1.04 25.62
CA SER A 200 -0.84 -0.11 25.50
C SER A 200 0.46 -0.92 25.30
N GLN A 201 1.61 -0.25 25.27
CA GLN A 201 2.90 -0.95 25.13
C GLN A 201 3.19 -1.92 26.29
N PHE A 202 2.59 -1.74 27.46
CA PHE A 202 2.98 -2.46 28.69
C PHE A 202 1.82 -3.16 29.41
N GLU A 203 0.57 -2.75 29.15
CA GLU A 203 -0.61 -3.36 29.77
C GLU A 203 -1.67 -3.65 28.71
N CYS A 204 -2.46 -4.69 28.95
CA CYS A 204 -3.67 -4.95 28.20
C CYS A 204 -4.87 -4.97 29.13
N ARG A 205 -6.02 -4.51 28.62
CA ARG A 205 -7.32 -4.47 29.32
C ARG A 205 -8.38 -5.12 28.47
N ILE A 206 -9.24 -5.94 29.09
CA ILE A 206 -10.30 -6.67 28.39
C ILE A 206 -11.64 -5.96 28.58
N PHE A 207 -12.34 -5.74 27.47
CA PHE A 207 -13.67 -5.17 27.41
C PHE A 207 -14.65 -6.19 26.83
N GLU A 208 -15.87 -6.18 27.35
CA GLU A 208 -17.01 -6.92 26.83
C GLU A 208 -17.91 -5.97 26.03
N VAL A 209 -18.23 -6.35 24.80
CA VAL A 209 -19.11 -5.61 23.90
C VAL A 209 -20.34 -6.48 23.62
N ASN A 210 -21.50 -5.97 24.00
CA ASN A 210 -22.78 -6.54 23.61
C ASN A 210 -23.22 -5.91 22.29
N ILE A 211 -23.17 -6.69 21.21
CA ILE A 211 -23.45 -6.20 19.85
C ILE A 211 -24.93 -5.82 19.71
N GLU A 212 -25.86 -6.57 20.31
CA GLU A 212 -27.30 -6.30 20.20
C GLU A 212 -27.71 -4.98 20.86
N ARG A 213 -27.06 -4.64 21.98
CA ARG A 213 -27.33 -3.43 22.76
C ARG A 213 -26.41 -2.27 22.40
N GLY A 214 -25.31 -2.52 21.68
CA GLY A 214 -24.29 -1.52 21.38
C GLY A 214 -23.57 -0.97 22.61
N ILE A 215 -23.44 -1.77 23.67
CA ILE A 215 -22.82 -1.35 24.95
C ILE A 215 -21.47 -2.04 25.10
N MET A 216 -20.47 -1.26 25.49
CA MET A 216 -19.14 -1.73 25.88
C MET A 216 -18.95 -1.56 27.38
N VAL A 217 -18.44 -2.60 28.05
CA VAL A 217 -18.21 -2.65 29.49
C VAL A 217 -16.76 -3.06 29.74
N ASP A 218 -16.05 -2.34 30.60
CA ASP A 218 -14.72 -2.73 31.09
C ASP A 218 -14.89 -3.90 32.07
N LEU A 219 -14.17 -5.01 31.86
CA LEU A 219 -14.20 -6.16 32.76
C LEU A 219 -13.22 -6.01 33.94
N GLU A 220 -12.43 -4.93 33.98
CA GLU A 220 -11.35 -4.70 34.95
C GLU A 220 -10.28 -5.82 34.95
N LEU A 221 -10.22 -6.60 33.87
CA LEU A 221 -9.23 -7.64 33.66
C LEU A 221 -8.01 -7.03 32.98
N THR A 222 -6.95 -6.83 33.76
CA THR A 222 -5.71 -6.23 33.29
C THR A 222 -4.54 -7.21 33.37
N TYR A 223 -3.67 -7.22 32.37
CA TYR A 223 -2.42 -7.98 32.40
C TYR A 223 -1.22 -7.13 31.97
N ASN A 224 -0.08 -7.31 32.64
CA ASN A 224 1.16 -6.54 32.42
C ASN A 224 1.96 -7.06 31.21
N SER A 225 1.26 -7.35 30.11
CA SER A 225 1.87 -7.70 28.83
C SER A 225 0.85 -7.47 27.72
N ARG A 226 1.32 -7.04 26.56
CA ARG A 226 0.50 -6.86 25.38
C ARG A 226 -0.06 -8.21 24.92
N ALA A 227 -1.34 -8.24 24.55
CA ALA A 227 -1.96 -9.43 23.97
C ALA A 227 -1.79 -9.43 22.44
N TYR A 228 -1.52 -10.59 21.83
CA TYR A 228 -1.47 -10.73 20.38
C TYR A 228 -2.71 -11.41 19.82
N CYS A 229 -3.24 -12.39 20.55
CA CYS A 229 -4.34 -13.21 20.05
C CYS A 229 -5.27 -13.62 21.19
N MET A 230 -6.52 -13.87 20.83
CA MET A 230 -7.56 -14.32 21.74
C MET A 230 -8.44 -15.34 21.04
N ASN A 231 -8.88 -16.38 21.75
CA ASN A 231 -9.81 -17.37 21.23
C ASN A 231 -10.75 -17.88 22.34
N CYS A 232 -12.05 -17.93 22.08
CA CYS A 232 -13.01 -18.52 23.01
C CYS A 232 -13.23 -20.01 22.74
N ILE A 233 -13.14 -20.80 23.80
CA ILE A 233 -13.40 -22.24 23.84
C ILE A 233 -14.75 -22.48 24.52
N ARG A 234 -15.66 -23.17 23.81
CA ARG A 234 -16.97 -23.62 24.31
C ARG A 234 -17.80 -22.53 25.02
N SER A 235 -17.63 -21.25 24.66
CA SER A 235 -18.35 -20.11 25.24
C SER A 235 -18.12 -19.85 26.73
N ASN A 236 -17.21 -20.56 27.40
CA ASN A 236 -16.96 -20.40 28.85
C ASN A 236 -15.51 -20.05 29.17
N LEU A 237 -14.56 -20.42 28.30
CA LEU A 237 -13.14 -20.15 28.53
C LEU A 237 -12.58 -19.30 27.40
N VAL A 238 -11.99 -18.16 27.71
CA VAL A 238 -11.30 -17.30 26.74
C VAL A 238 -9.81 -17.42 26.97
N LEU A 239 -9.09 -17.87 25.95
CA LEU A 239 -7.63 -17.94 25.95
C LEU A 239 -7.05 -16.65 25.39
N VAL A 240 -6.06 -16.08 26.08
CA VAL A 240 -5.33 -14.89 25.65
C VAL A 240 -3.85 -15.21 25.58
N GLY A 241 -3.26 -14.99 24.40
CA GLY A 241 -1.84 -15.15 24.13
C GLY A 241 -1.11 -13.81 24.24
N THR A 242 -0.06 -13.75 25.05
CA THR A 242 0.68 -12.51 25.33
C THR A 242 2.07 -12.48 24.67
N LEU A 243 2.62 -11.28 24.51
CA LEU A 243 4.00 -11.06 24.03
C LEU A 243 5.02 -11.67 25.00
N SER A 244 4.75 -11.72 26.30
CA SER A 244 5.65 -12.36 27.28
C SER A 244 5.72 -13.90 27.16
N GLY A 245 4.98 -14.50 26.23
CA GLY A 245 4.89 -15.95 26.10
C GLY A 245 4.01 -16.61 27.15
N THR A 246 3.16 -15.83 27.83
CA THR A 246 2.18 -16.36 28.77
C THR A 246 0.86 -16.59 28.05
N LEU A 247 0.30 -17.79 28.19
CA LEU A 247 -1.05 -18.13 27.81
C LEU A 247 -1.96 -18.06 29.03
N ILE A 248 -3.04 -17.29 28.95
CA ILE A 248 -3.94 -17.03 30.07
C ILE A 248 -5.32 -17.56 29.73
N GLY A 249 -5.92 -18.34 30.64
CA GLY A 249 -7.30 -18.80 30.55
C GLY A 249 -8.21 -17.96 31.44
N TYR A 250 -9.11 -17.19 30.83
CA TYR A 250 -10.14 -16.41 31.50
C TYR A 250 -11.47 -17.15 31.49
N SER A 251 -12.13 -17.24 32.65
CA SER A 251 -13.51 -17.72 32.71
C SER A 251 -14.48 -16.60 32.39
N VAL A 252 -15.40 -16.88 31.48
CA VAL A 252 -16.49 -15.97 31.11
C VAL A 252 -17.51 -15.88 32.24
N GLU A 253 -17.87 -17.01 32.84
CA GLU A 253 -18.84 -17.09 33.94
C GLU A 253 -18.34 -16.38 35.20
N ASN A 254 -17.09 -16.66 35.61
CA ASN A 254 -16.53 -16.16 36.86
C ASN A 254 -15.81 -14.81 36.70
N ARG A 255 -15.64 -14.32 35.46
CA ARG A 255 -14.93 -13.07 35.13
C ARG A 255 -13.58 -12.94 35.84
N ASN A 256 -12.80 -14.02 35.84
CA ASN A 256 -11.49 -14.07 36.47
C ASN A 256 -10.50 -14.92 35.66
N ILE A 257 -9.22 -14.74 35.96
CA ILE A 257 -8.16 -15.62 35.46
C ILE A 257 -8.30 -16.97 36.20
N GLN A 258 -8.53 -18.06 35.46
CA GLN A 258 -8.51 -19.40 36.04
C GLN A 258 -7.09 -19.93 36.15
N TRP A 259 -6.27 -19.71 35.13
CA TRP A 259 -4.89 -20.16 35.08
C TRP A 259 -4.06 -19.32 34.11
N ALA A 260 -2.75 -19.34 34.31
CA ALA A 260 -1.77 -18.78 33.40
C ALA A 260 -0.59 -19.74 33.28
N THR A 261 -0.17 -20.02 32.05
CA THR A 261 0.92 -20.94 31.73
C THR A 261 1.98 -20.24 30.91
N GLN A 262 3.23 -20.37 31.32
CA GLN A 262 4.36 -19.84 30.57
C GLN A 262 4.79 -20.82 29.48
N LEU A 263 4.89 -20.35 28.24
CA LEU A 263 5.36 -21.10 27.07
C LEU A 263 6.79 -20.67 26.69
N SER A 264 7.39 -21.41 25.76
CA SER A 264 8.78 -21.19 25.33
C SER A 264 8.99 -19.87 24.59
N SER A 265 7.94 -19.31 24.00
CA SER A 265 7.98 -18.08 23.19
C SER A 265 6.63 -17.36 23.17
N SER A 266 6.57 -16.19 22.53
CA SER A 266 5.36 -15.38 22.40
C SER A 266 4.26 -16.12 21.63
N VAL A 267 3.01 -16.01 22.11
CA VAL A 267 1.87 -16.70 21.50
C VAL A 267 1.25 -15.82 20.41
N VAL A 268 1.40 -16.23 19.15
CA VAL A 268 0.99 -15.43 17.98
C VAL A 268 -0.42 -15.79 17.54
N CYS A 269 -0.81 -17.06 17.64
CA CYS A 269 -2.15 -17.51 17.30
C CYS A 269 -2.62 -18.64 18.21
N ILE A 270 -3.93 -18.70 18.46
CA ILE A 270 -4.59 -19.75 19.23
C ILE A 270 -5.76 -20.26 18.41
N THR A 271 -5.85 -21.57 18.26
CA THR A 271 -7.02 -22.26 17.71
C THR A 271 -7.36 -23.46 18.59
N HIS A 272 -8.61 -23.92 18.53
CA HIS A 272 -9.03 -25.07 19.32
C HIS A 272 -9.78 -26.08 18.45
N SER A 273 -9.72 -27.35 18.84
CA SER A 273 -10.49 -28.43 18.24
C SER A 273 -11.18 -29.21 19.34
N THR A 274 -12.47 -29.49 19.16
CA THR A 274 -13.24 -30.32 20.08
C THR A 274 -13.65 -31.60 19.35
N LYS A 275 -13.24 -32.76 19.86
CA LYS A 275 -13.66 -34.09 19.37
C LYS A 275 -13.98 -34.99 20.55
N GLU A 276 -15.15 -35.63 20.54
CA GLU A 276 -15.52 -36.70 21.49
C GLU A 276 -15.22 -36.33 22.96
N GLU A 277 -15.71 -35.17 23.39
CA GLU A 277 -15.53 -34.56 24.73
C GLU A 277 -14.14 -34.00 25.07
N LEU A 278 -13.07 -34.38 24.35
CA LEU A 278 -11.75 -33.79 24.52
C LEU A 278 -11.65 -32.44 23.78
N THR A 279 -11.18 -31.40 24.47
CA THR A 279 -10.83 -30.12 23.83
C THR A 279 -9.34 -29.96 23.82
N ARG A 280 -8.77 -29.70 22.64
CA ARG A 280 -7.36 -29.37 22.50
C ARG A 280 -7.20 -27.95 22.01
N ALA A 281 -6.35 -27.18 22.68
CA ALA A 281 -5.92 -25.86 22.24
C ALA A 281 -4.54 -25.97 21.58
N TYR A 282 -4.42 -25.39 20.40
CA TYR A 282 -3.20 -25.34 19.61
C TYR A 282 -2.72 -23.90 19.54
N CYS A 283 -1.52 -23.65 20.07
CA CYS A 283 -0.92 -22.33 20.18
C CYS A 283 0.31 -22.25 19.28
N GLY A 284 0.27 -21.41 18.25
CA GLY A 284 1.41 -21.12 17.39
C GLY A 284 2.33 -20.08 18.04
N LEU A 285 3.61 -20.42 18.17
CA LEU A 285 4.61 -19.61 18.85
C LEU A 285 5.49 -18.86 17.85
N SER A 286 6.06 -17.72 18.26
CA SER A 286 6.92 -16.89 17.41
C SER A 286 8.24 -17.55 16.99
N ASP A 287 8.66 -18.60 17.69
CA ASP A 287 9.84 -19.41 17.36
C ASP A 287 9.56 -20.48 16.29
N GLY A 288 8.32 -20.54 15.78
CA GLY A 288 7.89 -21.54 14.81
C GLY A 288 7.41 -22.86 15.42
N SER A 289 7.41 -22.98 16.76
CA SER A 289 6.92 -24.16 17.46
C SER A 289 5.40 -24.14 17.65
N LEU A 290 4.83 -25.33 17.91
CA LEU A 290 3.41 -25.49 18.25
C LEU A 290 3.27 -26.06 19.66
N ALA A 291 2.64 -25.31 20.55
CA ALA A 291 2.25 -25.79 21.88
C ALA A 291 0.83 -26.37 21.82
N ILE A 292 0.64 -27.56 22.41
CA ILE A 292 -0.66 -28.24 22.48
C ILE A 292 -1.05 -28.32 23.95
N LEU A 293 -2.24 -27.85 24.29
CA LEU A 293 -2.84 -27.98 25.61
C LEU A 293 -4.08 -28.85 25.53
N GLU A 294 -4.26 -29.71 26.53
CA GLU A 294 -5.39 -30.61 26.72
C GLU A 294 -6.14 -30.26 28.01
#